data_AF-A0A349PW82-F1
#
_entry.id   AF-A0A349PW82-F1
#
_cell.length_a   1.000
_cell.length_b   1.000
_cell.length_c   1.000
_cell.angle_alpha   90.00
_cell.angle_beta   90.00
_cell.angle_gamma   90.00
#
_symmetry.space_group_name_H-M   'P 1'
#
loop_
_entity.id
_entity.type
_entity.pdbx_description
1 polymer ?
#
loop_
_entity_poly.entity_id
_entity_poly.type
_entity_poly.pdbx_seq_one_letter_code
_entity_poly.pdbx_strand_id
1 'polypeptide(L)'
;MTYYDYLCRLLEPMRVYRTERGTLSGGELYAAGAVLDEVDGAMEYAEQEGVLQTAEGEGLARREKLFSRCPVSVSTALRREAIAALARINADSFTLDAINSTLSGCGIKALAEETEKKGTVKVWFPNTVGVPDEFSQVESIILDIIPCHLLVEFYFRYLTWLECERVGFTWQSVEDAHHTWESFEKAVPKEE
;
A
#
# COMPACT_ATOMS: atom_id res chain seq x y z
N MET A 1 24.93 -5.68 22.73
CA MET A 1 25.71 -5.65 23.99
C MET A 1 24.66 -5.63 25.08
N THR A 2 24.67 -6.55 26.04
CA THR A 2 23.57 -6.64 27.02
C THR A 2 23.60 -5.44 27.98
N TYR A 3 22.45 -5.02 28.48
CA TYR A 3 22.41 -3.97 29.51
C TYR A 3 23.16 -4.37 30.78
N TYR A 4 23.24 -5.66 31.09
CA TYR A 4 24.09 -6.17 32.17
C TYR A 4 25.56 -5.79 31.99
N ASP A 5 26.14 -6.04 30.81
CA ASP A 5 27.55 -5.72 30.53
C ASP A 5 27.79 -4.20 30.57
N TYR A 6 26.80 -3.44 30.08
CA TYR A 6 26.83 -1.98 30.14
C TYR A 6 26.84 -1.47 31.58
N LEU A 7 25.94 -1.95 32.44
CA LEU A 7 25.88 -1.56 33.84
C LEU A 7 27.14 -1.96 34.61
N CYS A 8 27.69 -3.15 34.33
CA CYS A 8 28.95 -3.59 34.91
C CYS A 8 30.10 -2.64 34.56
N ARG A 9 30.23 -2.26 33.29
CA ARG A 9 31.24 -1.29 32.83
C ARG A 9 31.03 0.11 33.39
N LEU A 10 29.76 0.54 33.51
CA LEU A 10 29.40 1.85 34.05
C LEU A 10 29.82 1.98 35.53
N LEU A 11 29.70 0.90 36.31
CA LEU A 11 29.97 0.89 37.75
C LEU A 11 31.39 0.47 38.12
N GLU A 12 32.12 -0.16 37.20
CA GLU A 12 33.51 -0.60 37.40
C GLU A 12 34.45 0.50 37.94
N PRO A 13 34.41 1.77 37.47
CA PRO A 13 35.29 2.83 37.97
C PRO A 13 35.09 3.18 39.45
N MET A 14 33.91 2.91 39.99
CA MET A 14 33.59 3.24 41.39
C MET A 14 34.29 2.31 42.38
N ARG A 15 34.61 1.07 41.96
CA ARG A 15 35.24 0.02 42.80
C ARG A 15 34.50 -0.29 44.13
N VAL A 16 33.25 0.15 44.27
CA VAL A 16 32.39 -0.11 45.42
C VAL A 16 31.68 -1.46 45.31
N TYR A 17 31.28 -1.82 44.09
CA TYR A 17 30.46 -3.01 43.81
C TYR A 17 31.32 -4.17 43.32
N ARG A 18 30.97 -5.39 43.71
CA ARG A 18 31.49 -6.61 43.08
C ARG A 18 30.59 -6.96 41.90
N THR A 19 31.10 -6.81 40.68
CA THR A 19 30.37 -7.06 39.43
C THR A 19 30.55 -8.49 38.90
N GLU A 20 31.25 -9.34 39.65
CA GLU A 20 31.48 -10.74 39.31
C GLU A 20 30.20 -11.58 39.45
N ARG A 21 30.01 -12.54 38.52
CA ARG A 21 28.90 -13.50 38.58
C ARG A 21 28.99 -14.33 39.87
N GLY A 22 27.86 -14.46 40.56
CA GLY A 22 27.75 -15.18 41.83
C GLY A 22 27.84 -14.30 43.08
N THR A 23 28.09 -13.00 42.92
CA THR A 23 27.96 -12.03 44.01
C THR A 23 26.53 -11.46 44.07
N LEU A 24 26.10 -10.97 45.24
CA LEU A 24 24.77 -10.38 45.42
C LEU A 24 24.56 -9.19 44.47
N SER A 25 25.54 -8.27 44.42
CA SER A 25 25.51 -7.11 43.53
C SER A 25 25.55 -7.50 42.05
N GLY A 26 26.32 -8.51 41.65
CA GLY A 26 26.30 -9.03 40.28
C GLY A 26 24.95 -9.65 39.90
N GLY A 27 24.28 -10.34 40.82
CA GLY A 27 22.93 -10.87 40.63
C GLY A 27 21.87 -9.78 40.48
N GLU A 28 21.94 -8.73 41.31
CA GLU A 28 21.07 -7.55 41.20
C GLU A 28 21.25 -6.83 39.85
N LEU A 29 22.50 -6.61 39.42
CA LEU A 29 22.79 -6.00 38.13
C LEU A 29 22.33 -6.87 36.96
N TYR A 30 22.41 -8.19 37.08
CA TYR A 30 21.90 -9.11 36.07
C TYR A 30 20.37 -9.04 35.96
N ALA A 31 19.66 -9.05 37.09
CA ALA A 31 18.21 -8.91 37.10
C ALA A 31 17.76 -7.56 36.51
N ALA A 32 18.42 -6.46 36.91
CA ALA A 32 18.16 -5.14 36.36
C ALA A 32 18.47 -5.07 34.86
N GLY A 33 19.61 -5.62 34.44
CA GLY A 33 20.00 -5.70 33.02
C GLY A 33 19.00 -6.48 32.19
N ALA A 34 18.55 -7.64 32.66
CA ALA A 34 17.57 -8.46 31.97
C ALA A 34 16.24 -7.73 31.76
N VAL A 35 15.73 -7.03 32.78
CA VAL A 35 14.52 -6.21 32.65
C VAL A 35 14.72 -5.05 31.68
N LEU A 36 15.90 -4.42 31.68
CA LEU A 36 16.23 -3.36 30.72
C LEU A 36 16.30 -3.90 29.29
N ASP A 37 16.91 -5.07 29.06
CA ASP A 37 16.94 -5.72 27.74
C ASP A 37 15.50 -6.03 27.26
N GLU A 38 14.59 -6.47 28.15
CA GLU A 38 13.17 -6.69 27.82
C GLU A 38 12.44 -5.38 27.47
N VAL A 39 12.63 -4.33 28.27
CA VAL A 39 12.01 -3.01 28.03
C VAL A 39 12.53 -2.39 26.74
N ASP A 40 13.81 -2.53 26.44
CA ASP A 40 14.43 -2.05 25.21
C ASP A 40 13.84 -2.76 23.99
N GLY A 41 13.70 -4.08 24.04
CA GLY A 41 13.03 -4.83 22.96
C GLY A 41 11.56 -4.42 22.77
N ALA A 42 10.84 -4.13 23.86
CA ALA A 42 9.48 -3.60 23.77
C ALA A 42 9.43 -2.18 23.17
N MET A 43 10.43 -1.35 23.48
CA MET A 43 10.58 -0.01 22.92
C MET A 43 10.94 -0.07 21.42
N GLU A 44 11.90 -0.91 21.02
CA GLU A 44 12.24 -1.15 19.61
C GLU A 44 11.02 -1.61 18.81
N TYR A 45 10.22 -2.53 19.35
CA TYR A 45 8.97 -2.95 18.72
C TYR A 45 7.97 -1.80 18.58
N ALA A 46 7.81 -1.00 19.63
CA ALA A 46 6.91 0.16 19.60
C ALA A 46 7.38 1.23 18.60
N GLU A 47 8.69 1.45 18.46
CA GLU A 47 9.27 2.34 17.45
C GLU A 47 9.04 1.81 16.04
N GLN A 48 9.30 0.51 15.81
CA GLN A 48 9.09 -0.15 14.53
C GLN A 48 7.63 -0.02 14.07
N GLU A 49 6.67 -0.32 14.94
CA GLU A 49 5.23 -0.21 14.64
C GLU A 49 4.72 1.24 14.67
N GLY A 50 5.45 2.13 15.35
CA GLY A 50 5.18 3.55 15.47
C GLY A 50 5.39 4.31 14.17
N VAL A 51 6.28 3.87 13.29
CA VAL A 51 6.59 4.53 12.02
C VAL A 51 6.00 3.74 10.84
N LEU A 52 5.23 4.42 9.97
CA LEU A 52 4.54 3.77 8.85
C LEU A 52 5.49 3.00 7.92
N GLN A 53 6.71 3.50 7.70
CA GLN A 53 7.68 2.88 6.81
C GLN A 53 8.25 1.56 7.35
N THR A 54 8.20 1.33 8.66
CA THR A 54 8.77 0.17 9.36
C THR A 54 7.73 -0.77 9.96
N ALA A 55 6.47 -0.32 10.10
CA ALA A 55 5.41 -1.09 10.74
C ALA A 55 5.04 -2.36 9.95
N GLU A 56 4.94 -3.52 10.60
CA GLU A 56 4.68 -4.81 9.94
C GLU A 56 3.38 -5.45 10.36
N GLY A 57 3.03 -5.28 11.63
CA GLY A 57 1.89 -5.94 12.26
C GLY A 57 0.85 -4.95 12.76
N GLU A 58 0.85 -4.76 14.08
CA GLU A 58 -0.22 -4.06 14.78
C GLU A 58 -0.31 -2.57 14.40
N GLY A 59 0.82 -1.88 14.33
CA GLY A 59 0.88 -0.47 13.97
C GLY A 59 0.37 -0.20 12.56
N LEU A 60 0.55 -1.16 11.65
CA LEU A 60 -0.02 -1.11 10.31
C LEU A 60 -1.53 -1.36 10.35
N ALA A 61 -1.97 -2.44 11.00
CA ALA A 61 -3.39 -2.79 11.12
C ALA A 61 -4.23 -1.71 11.83
N ARG A 62 -3.68 -1.04 12.84
CA ARG A 62 -4.34 0.09 13.51
C ARG A 62 -4.55 1.28 12.57
N ARG A 63 -3.62 1.55 11.67
CA ARG A 63 -3.74 2.62 10.68
C ARG A 63 -4.72 2.28 9.58
N GLU A 64 -4.76 1.04 9.12
CA GLU A 64 -5.74 0.58 8.13
C GLU A 64 -7.18 0.77 8.66
N LYS A 65 -7.41 0.53 9.96
CA LYS A 65 -8.71 0.77 10.60
C LYS A 65 -9.16 2.24 10.61
N LEU A 66 -8.25 3.19 10.42
CA LEU A 66 -8.61 4.62 10.34
C LEU A 66 -9.30 4.96 9.02
N PHE A 67 -9.03 4.18 7.98
CA PHE A 67 -9.64 4.37 6.68
C PHE A 67 -10.85 3.46 6.53
N SER A 68 -11.95 4.01 6.00
CA SER A 68 -13.19 3.26 5.76
C SER A 68 -12.95 2.04 4.87
N ARG A 69 -12.03 2.17 3.91
CA ARG A 69 -11.66 1.15 2.93
C ARG A 69 -10.17 1.24 2.65
N CYS A 70 -9.46 0.13 2.81
CA CYS A 70 -8.07 0.01 2.38
C CYS A 70 -7.97 -0.96 1.19
N PRO A 71 -7.03 -0.72 0.26
CA PRO A 71 -6.70 -1.68 -0.78
C PRO A 71 -6.26 -3.00 -0.13
N VAL A 72 -6.83 -4.12 -0.59
CA VAL A 72 -6.41 -5.45 -0.17
C VAL A 72 -5.12 -5.75 -0.94
N SER A 73 -3.99 -5.44 -0.32
CA SER A 73 -2.68 -5.79 -0.87
C SER A 73 -2.06 -6.95 -0.11
N VAL A 74 -1.39 -7.82 -0.86
CA VAL A 74 -0.85 -9.10 -0.37
C VAL A 74 0.47 -8.90 0.40
N SER A 75 1.22 -7.83 0.13
CA SER A 75 2.53 -7.57 0.75
C SER A 75 2.48 -6.43 1.78
N THR A 76 3.28 -6.55 2.84
CA THR A 76 3.41 -5.51 3.87
C THR A 76 3.90 -4.18 3.30
N ALA A 77 4.86 -4.23 2.36
CA ALA A 77 5.39 -3.03 1.70
C ALA A 77 4.30 -2.28 0.92
N LEU A 78 3.51 -2.97 0.10
CA LEU A 78 2.42 -2.36 -0.65
C LEU A 78 1.30 -1.85 0.26
N ARG A 79 1.03 -2.52 1.39
CA ARG A 79 0.10 -2.03 2.40
C ARG A 79 0.56 -0.70 3.01
N ARG A 80 1.86 -0.56 3.31
CA ARG A 80 2.44 0.72 3.78
C ARG A 80 2.32 1.81 2.73
N GLU A 81 2.63 1.50 1.46
CA GLU A 81 2.53 2.44 0.35
C GLU A 81 1.09 2.91 0.12
N ALA A 82 0.12 1.99 0.17
CA ALA A 82 -1.29 2.30 0.05
C ALA A 82 -1.77 3.25 1.17
N ILE A 83 -1.42 2.97 2.42
CA ILE A 83 -1.75 3.85 3.55
C ILE A 83 -1.06 5.22 3.40
N ALA A 84 0.21 5.23 2.97
CA ALA A 84 0.93 6.48 2.74
C ALA A 84 0.26 7.29 1.63
N ALA A 85 -0.22 6.64 0.57
CA ALA A 85 -0.94 7.27 -0.52
C ALA A 85 -2.28 7.87 -0.05
N LEU A 86 -3.08 7.10 0.67
CA LEU A 86 -4.35 7.59 1.24
C LEU A 86 -4.13 8.75 2.22
N ALA A 87 -3.07 8.70 3.03
CA ALA A 87 -2.72 9.77 3.96
C ALA A 87 -2.20 11.05 3.27
N ARG A 88 -1.77 10.99 2.00
CA ARG A 88 -1.36 12.18 1.24
C ARG A 88 -2.56 13.04 0.84
N ILE A 89 -3.74 12.46 0.67
CA ILE A 89 -4.95 13.21 0.32
C ILE A 89 -5.36 14.08 1.51
N ASN A 90 -5.44 15.38 1.26
CA ASN A 90 -5.91 16.36 2.22
C ASN A 90 -6.89 17.34 1.56
N ALA A 91 -7.36 18.33 2.33
CA ALA A 91 -8.30 19.35 1.86
C ALA A 91 -7.80 20.22 0.69
N ASP A 92 -6.51 20.13 0.31
CA ASP A 92 -5.93 20.89 -0.81
C ASP A 92 -5.57 19.99 -2.01
N SER A 93 -5.83 18.68 -1.92
CA SER A 93 -5.43 17.67 -2.92
C SER A 93 -6.42 17.53 -4.07
N PHE A 94 -6.79 18.64 -4.71
CA PHE A 94 -7.76 18.67 -5.82
C PHE A 94 -7.12 18.68 -7.22
N THR A 95 -5.82 18.45 -7.32
CA THR A 95 -5.13 18.40 -8.62
C THR A 95 -5.20 16.99 -9.21
N LEU A 96 -5.26 16.90 -10.54
CA LEU A 96 -5.18 15.62 -11.25
C LEU A 96 -3.93 14.82 -10.86
N ASP A 97 -2.79 15.50 -10.65
CA ASP A 97 -1.55 14.87 -10.25
C ASP A 97 -1.64 14.23 -8.85
N ALA A 98 -2.25 14.93 -7.87
CA ALA A 98 -2.45 14.38 -6.53
C ALA A 98 -3.38 13.16 -6.53
N ILE A 99 -4.45 13.22 -7.33
CA ILE A 99 -5.40 12.10 -7.47
C ILE A 99 -4.69 10.90 -8.12
N ASN A 100 -4.01 11.11 -9.25
CA ASN A 100 -3.30 10.04 -9.97
C ASN A 100 -2.14 9.45 -9.15
N SER A 101 -1.41 10.27 -8.40
CA SER A 101 -0.36 9.82 -7.46
C SER A 101 -0.92 8.97 -6.32
N THR A 102 -2.16 9.23 -5.89
CA THR A 102 -2.81 8.43 -4.86
C THR A 102 -3.36 7.11 -5.40
N LEU A 103 -4.00 7.14 -6.58
CA LEU A 103 -4.49 5.93 -7.26
C LEU A 103 -3.34 4.95 -7.50
N SER A 104 -2.24 5.43 -8.08
CA SER A 104 -1.05 4.62 -8.33
C SER A 104 -0.42 4.11 -7.03
N GLY A 105 -0.34 4.94 -5.98
CA GLY A 105 0.17 4.54 -4.66
C GLY A 105 -0.69 3.48 -3.95
N CYS A 106 -1.99 3.42 -4.26
CA CYS A 106 -2.88 2.35 -3.80
C CYS A 106 -2.76 1.06 -4.63
N GLY A 107 -1.90 1.03 -5.65
CA GLY A 107 -1.76 -0.07 -6.60
C GLY A 107 -2.88 -0.13 -7.65
N ILE A 108 -3.73 0.89 -7.72
CA ILE A 108 -4.84 0.95 -8.67
C ILE A 108 -4.30 1.50 -9.99
N LYS A 109 -4.37 0.67 -11.05
CA LYS A 109 -3.95 1.04 -12.42
C LYS A 109 -5.01 1.87 -13.14
N ALA A 110 -5.48 2.94 -12.50
CA ALA A 110 -6.46 3.87 -13.03
C ALA A 110 -5.84 5.25 -13.24
N LEU A 111 -6.33 5.96 -14.27
CA LEU A 111 -5.97 7.34 -14.55
C LEU A 111 -7.23 8.21 -14.50
N ALA A 112 -7.17 9.30 -13.74
CA ALA A 112 -8.17 10.35 -13.73
C ALA A 112 -7.81 11.44 -14.74
N GLU A 113 -8.82 11.86 -15.52
CA GLU A 113 -8.77 12.92 -16.51
C GLU A 113 -9.92 13.92 -16.29
N GLU A 114 -9.64 15.20 -16.54
CA GLU A 114 -10.68 16.22 -16.58
C GLU A 114 -11.53 16.07 -17.84
N THR A 115 -12.84 16.22 -17.68
CA THR A 115 -13.81 16.21 -18.79
C THR A 115 -14.25 17.64 -19.09
N GLU A 116 -14.75 17.90 -20.29
CA GLU A 116 -15.31 19.20 -20.68
C GLU A 116 -16.56 19.60 -19.85
N LYS A 117 -17.22 18.61 -19.22
CA LYS A 117 -18.37 18.85 -18.34
C LYS A 117 -17.91 19.28 -16.95
N LYS A 118 -18.45 20.40 -16.47
CA LYS A 118 -18.18 20.90 -15.12
C LYS A 118 -18.62 19.89 -14.06
N GLY A 119 -17.74 19.62 -13.09
CA GLY A 119 -18.02 18.73 -11.97
C GLY A 119 -18.00 17.24 -12.33
N THR A 120 -17.45 16.87 -13.49
CA THR A 120 -17.31 15.47 -13.91
C THR A 120 -15.84 15.12 -14.14
N VAL A 121 -15.41 14.01 -13.53
CA VAL A 121 -14.07 13.43 -13.70
C VAL A 121 -14.21 12.10 -14.41
N LYS A 122 -13.40 11.90 -15.44
CA LYS A 122 -13.30 10.64 -16.16
C LYS A 122 -12.21 9.80 -15.52
N VAL A 123 -12.52 8.56 -15.15
CA VAL A 123 -11.51 7.61 -14.67
C VAL A 123 -11.47 6.43 -15.62
N TRP A 124 -10.29 6.10 -16.12
CA TRP A 124 -10.13 5.01 -17.08
C TRP A 124 -8.91 4.14 -16.78
N PHE A 125 -8.94 2.90 -17.26
CA PHE A 125 -7.95 1.86 -16.95
C PHE A 125 -7.11 1.55 -18.20
N PRO A 126 -5.94 2.20 -18.41
CA PRO A 126 -5.15 2.03 -19.63
C PRO A 126 -4.62 0.61 -19.83
N ASN A 127 -4.25 -0.04 -18.73
CA ASN A 127 -3.55 -1.32 -18.72
C ASN A 127 -4.48 -2.52 -18.48
N THR A 128 -5.79 -2.29 -18.36
CA THR A 128 -6.78 -3.34 -18.10
C THR A 128 -7.81 -3.31 -19.20
N VAL A 129 -7.93 -4.45 -19.89
CA VAL A 129 -8.91 -4.64 -20.96
C VAL A 129 -10.21 -5.17 -20.36
N GLY A 130 -11.31 -4.48 -20.64
CA GLY A 130 -12.60 -4.73 -20.04
C GLY A 130 -12.68 -4.28 -18.58
N VAL A 131 -13.63 -4.85 -17.85
CA VAL A 131 -13.86 -4.56 -16.43
C VAL A 131 -12.81 -5.31 -15.59
N PRO A 132 -12.04 -4.62 -14.72
CA PRO A 132 -11.11 -5.27 -13.80
C PRO A 132 -11.78 -6.31 -12.89
N ASP A 133 -11.06 -7.36 -12.55
CA ASP A 133 -11.46 -8.26 -11.46
C ASP A 133 -11.57 -7.44 -10.16
N GLU A 134 -12.59 -7.71 -9.34
CA GLU A 134 -12.87 -6.95 -8.10
C GLU A 134 -13.20 -5.45 -8.32
N PHE A 135 -13.70 -5.08 -9.50
CA PHE A 135 -14.05 -3.67 -9.81
C PHE A 135 -14.92 -3.00 -8.76
N SER A 136 -15.88 -3.70 -8.13
CA SER A 136 -16.73 -3.12 -7.08
C SER A 136 -15.94 -2.60 -5.88
N GLN A 137 -14.85 -3.29 -5.52
CA GLN A 137 -13.96 -2.84 -4.46
C GLN A 137 -13.13 -1.65 -4.92
N VAL A 138 -12.57 -1.73 -6.13
CA VAL A 138 -11.76 -0.64 -6.72
C VAL A 138 -12.58 0.63 -6.89
N GLU A 139 -13.81 0.52 -7.40
CA GLU A 139 -14.79 1.60 -7.53
C GLU A 139 -15.01 2.30 -6.20
N SER A 140 -15.25 1.53 -5.14
CA SER A 140 -15.48 2.11 -3.81
C SER A 140 -14.26 2.88 -3.26
N ILE A 141 -13.04 2.41 -3.55
CA ILE A 141 -11.80 3.11 -3.15
C ILE A 141 -11.62 4.38 -3.98
N ILE A 142 -11.89 4.33 -5.29
CA ILE A 142 -11.79 5.50 -6.16
C ILE A 142 -12.78 6.59 -5.73
N LEU A 143 -14.01 6.21 -5.35
CA LEU A 143 -15.02 7.14 -4.85
C LEU A 143 -14.66 7.74 -3.49
N ASP A 144 -13.90 7.03 -2.65
CA ASP A 144 -13.39 7.58 -1.38
C ASP A 144 -12.20 8.54 -1.60
N ILE A 145 -11.42 8.35 -2.68
CA ILE A 145 -10.30 9.23 -3.07
C ILE A 145 -10.79 10.52 -3.72
N ILE A 146 -11.77 10.43 -4.62
CA ILE A 146 -12.26 11.58 -5.39
C ILE A 146 -13.21 12.40 -4.51
N PRO A 147 -13.13 13.74 -4.52
CA PRO A 147 -14.05 14.59 -3.77
C PRO A 147 -15.51 14.27 -4.06
N CYS A 148 -16.31 14.12 -3.00
CA CYS A 148 -17.73 13.69 -3.08
C CYS A 148 -18.66 14.61 -3.91
N HIS A 149 -18.20 15.82 -4.24
CA HIS A 149 -18.96 16.79 -5.05
C HIS A 149 -18.74 16.60 -6.55
N LEU A 150 -17.81 15.72 -6.95
CA LEU A 150 -17.51 15.42 -8.34
C LEU A 150 -18.18 14.11 -8.74
N LEU A 151 -18.78 14.11 -9.93
CA LEU A 151 -19.32 12.92 -10.55
C LEU A 151 -18.18 12.15 -11.23
N VAL A 152 -18.11 10.85 -10.99
CA VAL A 152 -17.07 9.98 -11.56
C VAL A 152 -17.68 9.13 -12.68
N GLU A 153 -17.18 9.28 -13.90
CA GLU A 153 -17.54 8.44 -15.04
C GLU A 153 -16.41 7.44 -15.31
N PHE A 154 -16.71 6.14 -15.20
CA PHE A 154 -15.74 5.07 -15.46
C PHE A 154 -15.73 4.65 -16.92
N TYR A 155 -14.55 4.60 -17.52
CA TYR A 155 -14.35 4.16 -18.90
C TYR A 155 -13.43 2.93 -18.93
N PHE A 156 -13.89 1.89 -19.61
CA PHE A 156 -13.15 0.65 -19.80
C PHE A 156 -12.62 0.55 -21.23
N ARG A 157 -11.38 0.06 -21.38
CA ARG A 157 -10.76 -0.15 -22.69
C ARG A 157 -11.27 -1.47 -23.27
N TYR A 158 -11.79 -1.41 -24.50
CA TYR A 158 -12.15 -2.57 -25.30
C TYR A 158 -11.43 -2.50 -26.65
N LEU A 159 -11.40 -3.63 -27.36
CA LEU A 159 -10.84 -3.72 -28.70
C LEU A 159 -11.54 -2.75 -29.64
N THR A 160 -10.76 -1.85 -30.24
CA THR A 160 -11.26 -0.89 -31.24
C THR A 160 -11.18 -1.48 -32.64
N TRP A 161 -12.07 -1.03 -33.54
CA TRP A 161 -12.03 -1.45 -34.95
C TRP A 161 -10.69 -1.15 -35.65
N LEU A 162 -10.05 -0.05 -35.28
CA LEU A 162 -8.74 0.33 -35.83
C LEU A 162 -7.63 -0.64 -35.38
N GLU A 163 -7.69 -1.15 -34.15
CA GLU A 163 -6.79 -2.22 -33.67
C GLU A 163 -7.10 -3.56 -34.36
N CYS A 164 -8.37 -3.86 -34.63
CA CYS A 164 -8.76 -5.04 -35.41
C CYS A 164 -8.13 -5.02 -36.80
N GLU A 165 -8.25 -3.89 -37.51
CA GLU A 165 -7.67 -3.70 -38.84
C GLU A 165 -6.15 -3.79 -38.82
N ARG A 166 -5.50 -3.18 -37.82
CA ARG A 166 -4.03 -3.22 -37.67
C ARG A 166 -3.49 -4.63 -37.48
N VAL A 167 -4.17 -5.46 -36.71
CA VAL A 167 -3.77 -6.86 -36.48
C VAL A 167 -4.23 -7.78 -37.61
N GLY A 168 -5.14 -7.32 -38.46
CA GLY A 168 -5.70 -8.12 -39.56
C GLY A 168 -6.63 -9.21 -39.07
N PHE A 169 -7.40 -8.96 -38.00
CA PHE A 169 -8.42 -9.90 -37.54
C PHE A 169 -9.41 -10.19 -38.66
N THR A 170 -9.55 -11.48 -39.01
CA THR A 170 -10.56 -11.97 -39.95
C THR A 170 -11.63 -12.73 -39.19
N TRP A 171 -12.86 -12.77 -39.71
CA TRP A 171 -13.93 -13.58 -39.13
C TRP A 171 -13.50 -15.05 -38.94
N GLN A 172 -12.77 -15.60 -39.92
CA GLN A 172 -12.21 -16.95 -39.83
C GLN A 172 -11.29 -17.11 -38.61
N SER A 173 -10.35 -16.18 -38.38
CA SER A 173 -9.45 -16.23 -37.21
C SER A 173 -10.18 -16.14 -35.87
N VAL A 174 -11.31 -15.44 -35.81
CA VAL A 174 -12.12 -15.30 -34.59
C VAL A 174 -12.90 -16.59 -34.32
N GLU A 175 -13.46 -17.20 -35.37
CA GLU A 175 -14.16 -18.49 -35.31
C GLU A 175 -13.22 -19.65 -34.97
N ASP A 176 -12.03 -19.68 -35.58
CA ASP A 176 -10.99 -20.70 -35.33
C ASP A 176 -10.46 -20.63 -33.89
N ALA A 177 -10.39 -19.44 -33.30
CA ALA A 177 -10.04 -19.22 -31.90
C ALA A 177 -11.21 -19.47 -30.92
N HIS A 178 -12.40 -19.80 -31.44
CA HIS A 178 -13.62 -20.02 -30.66
C HIS A 178 -13.97 -18.88 -29.68
N HIS A 179 -13.73 -17.64 -30.08
CA HIS A 179 -14.08 -16.49 -29.25
C HIS A 179 -15.60 -16.33 -29.13
N THR A 180 -16.09 -16.10 -27.92
CA THR A 180 -17.39 -15.45 -27.71
C THR A 180 -17.27 -13.95 -27.95
N TRP A 181 -18.39 -13.24 -28.16
CA TRP A 181 -18.36 -11.78 -28.31
C TRP A 181 -17.64 -11.08 -27.15
N GLU A 182 -17.92 -11.47 -25.91
CA GLU A 182 -17.22 -10.93 -24.71
C GLU A 182 -15.71 -11.22 -24.71
N SER A 183 -15.30 -12.37 -25.24
CA SER A 183 -13.89 -12.73 -25.35
C SER A 183 -13.20 -11.96 -26.48
N PHE A 184 -13.92 -11.70 -27.57
CA PHE A 184 -13.39 -10.97 -28.73
C PHE A 184 -13.21 -9.49 -28.41
N GLU A 185 -14.16 -8.85 -27.73
CA GLU A 185 -14.05 -7.45 -27.28
C GLU A 185 -12.86 -7.21 -26.34
N LYS A 186 -12.35 -8.27 -25.71
CA LYS A 186 -11.16 -8.24 -24.84
C LYS A 186 -9.87 -8.70 -25.52
N ALA A 187 -9.91 -9.10 -26.78
CA ALA A 187 -8.75 -9.57 -27.55
C ALA A 187 -7.87 -8.41 -28.05
N VAL A 188 -7.57 -7.46 -27.16
CA VAL A 188 -6.71 -6.31 -27.46
C VAL A 188 -5.27 -6.81 -27.66
N PRO A 189 -4.59 -6.41 -28.76
CA PRO A 189 -3.20 -6.78 -28.98
C PRO A 189 -2.33 -6.17 -27.88
N LYS A 190 -1.37 -6.91 -27.33
CA LYS A 190 -0.37 -6.31 -26.43
C LYS A 190 0.43 -5.29 -27.24
N GLU A 191 0.45 -4.04 -26.78
CA GLU A 191 1.40 -3.04 -27.28
C GLU A 191 2.82 -3.53 -26.97
N GLU A 192 3.72 -3.48 -27.96
CA GLU A 192 5.14 -3.84 -27.84
C GLU A 192 5.91 -2.89 -26.90
#